data_AF-A0A060R7Z6-F1
#
_entry.id   AF-A0A060R7Z6-F1
#
_cell.length_a   1.000
_cell.length_b   1.000
_cell.length_c   1.000
_cell.angle_alpha   90.00
_cell.angle_beta   90.00
_cell.angle_gamma   90.00
#
_symmetry.space_group_name_H-M   'P 1'
#
loop_
_entity.id
_entity.type
_entity.pdbx_description
1 polymer ?
#
loop_
_entity_poly.entity_id
_entity_poly.type
_entity_poly.pdbx_seq_one_letter_code
_entity_poly.pdbx_strand_id
1 'polypeptide(L)'
;MDKKSLLSQLKDFLADRFNLEADKADQATVTENIANGVKFKGMNLWILMFAIVVASVGLNVNSTAVIIGAMLISPLMGPIMGVGLSIGIYDFELLKKSLKNFGFAVAVSLAVSTAYFSVSPELSEQSELLSRTTPTIWDVLIASFGGLAGIVAQTRRDRTSTVIPGVAIATALMPPLCTAGFGLASGNWSYFFGAFYLFTINAVFIALATFFIVRFLKYQRVEFIDALQAKRVRSSMIIIITATLIPSIIIAFSVVEKAVFENDAKKFIKNVLTFNDSEVVNSVVNYSRKGSSIEVWLIGAPVASDIVNMARNQLKNYGLDQTTLIVRQANSGEDINQGQMQNLLVSNAQLLQDKNSKIAQLESKIALYEQQSVPSADVARELSALWNNMKDFSVSKNFILNSEGETVDSILVCIVTPIKKEELPATEREKIKSWLGVRCAMKSVKLIVE
;
A
#
# COMPACT_ATOMS: atom_id res chain seq x y z
N MET A 1 -20.16 -21.79 40.36
CA MET A 1 -20.28 -21.26 38.98
C MET A 1 -19.50 -22.16 38.06
N ASP A 2 -20.21 -23.02 37.32
CA ASP A 2 -19.62 -24.09 36.51
C ASP A 2 -18.93 -23.57 35.24
N LYS A 3 -17.61 -23.77 35.14
CA LYS A 3 -16.81 -23.44 33.94
C LYS A 3 -17.32 -24.11 32.66
N LYS A 4 -18.01 -25.25 32.77
CA LYS A 4 -18.62 -25.95 31.62
C LYS A 4 -19.80 -25.18 31.02
N SER A 5 -20.58 -24.46 31.84
CA SER A 5 -21.69 -23.63 31.39
C SER A 5 -21.22 -22.35 30.69
N LEU A 6 -20.11 -21.76 31.14
CA LEU A 6 -19.49 -20.61 30.48
C LEU A 6 -18.90 -20.98 29.12
N LEU A 7 -18.25 -22.14 28.99
CA LEU A 7 -17.71 -22.61 27.71
C LEU A 7 -18.80 -22.97 26.70
N SER A 8 -19.92 -23.57 27.14
CA SER A 8 -21.05 -23.84 26.25
C SER A 8 -21.73 -22.53 25.83
N GLN A 9 -21.96 -21.60 26.76
CA GLN A 9 -22.52 -20.28 26.43
C GLN A 9 -21.60 -19.48 25.51
N LEU A 10 -20.28 -19.53 25.72
CA LEU A 10 -19.31 -18.88 24.82
C LEU A 10 -19.32 -19.55 23.44
N LYS A 11 -19.39 -20.88 23.38
CA LYS A 11 -19.47 -21.63 22.12
C LYS A 11 -20.77 -21.31 21.37
N ASP A 12 -21.90 -21.26 22.05
CA ASP A 12 -23.21 -20.97 21.45
C ASP A 12 -23.27 -19.49 21.01
N PHE A 13 -22.71 -18.58 21.81
CA PHE A 13 -22.56 -17.17 21.48
C PHE A 13 -21.66 -16.94 20.26
N LEU A 14 -20.53 -17.66 20.18
CA LEU A 14 -19.64 -17.62 19.01
C LEU A 14 -20.31 -18.28 17.80
N ALA A 15 -20.98 -19.42 17.98
CA ALA A 15 -21.65 -20.12 16.89
C ALA A 15 -22.77 -19.27 16.25
N ASP A 16 -23.55 -18.55 17.06
CA ASP A 16 -24.59 -17.64 16.58
C ASP A 16 -23.99 -16.46 15.79
N ARG A 17 -22.93 -15.82 16.32
CA ARG A 17 -22.30 -14.65 15.68
C ARG A 17 -21.47 -14.96 14.43
N PHE A 18 -20.88 -16.15 14.36
CA PHE A 18 -20.11 -16.60 13.20
C PHE A 18 -20.95 -17.45 12.22
N ASN A 19 -22.28 -17.51 12.40
CA ASN A 19 -23.16 -18.25 11.52
C ASN A 19 -23.30 -17.57 10.14
N LEU A 20 -22.58 -18.09 9.16
CA LEU A 20 -22.62 -17.68 7.76
C LEU A 20 -23.89 -18.14 7.02
N GLU A 21 -24.76 -18.95 7.64
CA GLU A 21 -26.02 -19.42 7.04
C GLU A 21 -27.16 -18.41 7.22
N ALA A 22 -27.05 -17.51 8.20
CA ALA A 22 -27.97 -16.37 8.32
C ALA A 22 -27.76 -15.42 7.12
N ASP A 23 -28.84 -15.05 6.42
CA ASP A 23 -28.84 -14.21 5.19
C ASP A 23 -28.18 -14.79 3.93
N LYS A 24 -27.87 -16.08 3.90
CA LYS A 24 -27.35 -16.76 2.70
C LYS A 24 -28.39 -16.78 1.57
N ALA A 25 -27.99 -16.39 0.37
CA ALA A 25 -28.78 -16.57 -0.84
C ALA A 25 -28.82 -18.06 -1.23
N ASP A 26 -29.87 -18.47 -1.96
CA ASP A 26 -29.92 -19.85 -2.44
C ASP A 26 -28.70 -20.15 -3.33
N GLN A 27 -28.20 -21.39 -3.26
CA GLN A 27 -27.04 -21.82 -4.03
C GLN A 27 -27.24 -21.53 -5.52
N ALA A 28 -28.42 -21.83 -6.07
CA ALA A 28 -28.73 -21.60 -7.48
C ALA A 28 -28.55 -20.12 -7.85
N THR A 29 -29.07 -19.22 -7.02
CA THR A 29 -28.90 -17.77 -7.19
C THR A 29 -27.42 -17.37 -7.16
N VAL A 30 -26.66 -17.84 -6.17
CA VAL A 30 -25.22 -17.51 -6.06
C VAL A 30 -24.43 -18.03 -7.27
N THR A 31 -24.71 -19.25 -7.70
CA THR A 31 -24.04 -19.85 -8.87
C THR A 31 -24.37 -19.09 -10.15
N GLU A 32 -25.63 -18.71 -10.34
CA GLU A 32 -26.05 -17.93 -11.51
C GLU A 32 -25.39 -16.55 -11.52
N ASN A 33 -25.26 -15.90 -10.36
CA ASN A 33 -24.63 -14.59 -10.25
C ASN A 33 -23.16 -14.62 -10.64
N ILE A 34 -22.42 -15.57 -10.08
CA ILE A 34 -21.00 -15.75 -10.41
C ILE A 34 -20.87 -16.14 -11.89
N ALA A 35 -21.71 -17.05 -12.39
CA ALA A 35 -21.71 -17.46 -13.80
C ALA A 35 -22.07 -16.32 -14.78
N ASN A 36 -22.92 -15.37 -14.36
CA ASN A 36 -23.20 -14.15 -15.10
C ASN A 36 -22.02 -13.18 -15.05
N GLY A 37 -21.33 -13.04 -13.91
CA GLY A 37 -20.08 -12.29 -13.80
C GLY A 37 -18.93 -12.85 -14.64
N VAL A 38 -18.95 -14.16 -14.94
CA VAL A 38 -17.99 -14.80 -15.86
C VAL A 38 -18.21 -14.37 -17.31
N LYS A 39 -19.41 -13.93 -17.71
CA LYS A 39 -19.71 -13.55 -19.10
C LYS A 39 -18.96 -12.26 -19.45
N PHE A 40 -17.89 -12.42 -20.22
CA PHE A 40 -17.03 -11.32 -20.65
C PHE A 40 -17.33 -10.93 -22.10
N LYS A 41 -18.39 -10.13 -22.32
CA LYS A 41 -18.80 -9.64 -23.65
C LYS A 41 -19.37 -8.21 -23.55
N GLY A 42 -19.24 -7.44 -24.63
CA GLY A 42 -19.89 -6.13 -24.77
C GLY A 42 -19.43 -5.12 -23.71
N MET A 43 -20.36 -4.67 -22.87
CA MET A 43 -20.14 -3.64 -21.85
C MET A 43 -18.97 -3.94 -20.91
N ASN A 44 -18.87 -5.16 -20.38
CA ASN A 44 -17.79 -5.54 -19.44
C ASN A 44 -16.39 -5.43 -20.07
N LEU A 45 -16.28 -5.67 -21.38
CA LEU A 45 -15.02 -5.52 -22.11
C LEU A 45 -14.63 -4.05 -22.23
N TRP A 46 -15.58 -3.18 -22.59
CA TRP A 46 -15.34 -1.73 -22.65
C TRP A 46 -14.95 -1.15 -21.28
N ILE A 47 -15.66 -1.54 -20.22
CA ILE A 47 -15.34 -1.12 -18.86
C ILE A 47 -13.93 -1.57 -18.49
N LEU A 48 -13.53 -2.80 -18.79
CA LEU A 48 -12.16 -3.27 -18.56
C LEU A 48 -11.14 -2.41 -19.31
N MET A 49 -11.36 -2.15 -20.61
CA MET A 49 -10.42 -1.35 -21.40
C MET A 49 -10.25 0.06 -20.81
N PHE A 50 -11.35 0.73 -20.46
CA PHE A 50 -11.30 2.05 -19.81
C PHE A 50 -10.61 1.98 -18.46
N ALA A 51 -10.93 0.98 -17.64
CA ALA A 51 -10.32 0.81 -16.33
C ALA A 51 -8.80 0.58 -16.45
N ILE A 52 -8.33 -0.17 -17.46
CA ILE A 52 -6.89 -0.39 -17.72
C ILE A 52 -6.21 0.92 -18.11
N VAL A 53 -6.82 1.72 -18.98
CA VAL A 53 -6.27 3.04 -19.33
C VAL A 53 -6.20 3.93 -18.09
N VAL A 54 -7.26 3.99 -17.27
CA VAL A 54 -7.27 4.79 -16.03
C VAL A 54 -6.21 4.29 -15.04
N ALA A 55 -6.03 2.98 -14.89
CA ALA A 55 -5.00 2.40 -14.06
C ALA A 55 -3.59 2.75 -14.56
N SER A 56 -3.34 2.66 -15.87
CA SER A 56 -2.06 3.02 -16.48
C SER A 56 -1.75 4.51 -16.36
N VAL A 57 -2.76 5.38 -16.52
CA VAL A 57 -2.62 6.83 -16.22
C VAL A 57 -2.28 7.02 -14.75
N GLY A 58 -3.02 6.37 -13.85
CA GLY A 58 -2.78 6.43 -12.40
C GLY A 58 -1.36 6.01 -12.01
N LEU A 59 -0.82 4.97 -12.67
CA LEU A 59 0.57 4.54 -12.50
C LEU A 59 1.58 5.56 -13.02
N ASN A 60 1.28 6.25 -14.13
CA ASN A 60 2.18 7.27 -14.69
C ASN A 60 2.17 8.60 -13.90
N VAL A 61 1.07 8.90 -13.20
CA VAL A 61 0.99 10.10 -12.32
C VAL A 61 1.23 9.76 -10.85
N ASN A 62 1.69 8.56 -10.54
CA ASN A 62 1.93 8.06 -9.19
C ASN A 62 0.73 8.25 -8.22
N SER A 63 -0.51 8.06 -8.69
CA SER A 63 -1.72 8.34 -7.91
C SER A 63 -2.43 7.07 -7.47
N THR A 64 -2.21 6.68 -6.21
CA THR A 64 -2.87 5.53 -5.59
C THR A 64 -4.40 5.66 -5.61
N ALA A 65 -4.95 6.88 -5.48
CA ALA A 65 -6.41 7.11 -5.50
C ALA A 65 -7.03 6.77 -6.87
N VAL A 66 -6.38 7.16 -7.97
CA VAL A 66 -6.86 6.84 -9.33
C VAL A 66 -6.74 5.34 -9.59
N ILE A 67 -5.65 4.73 -9.13
CA ILE A 67 -5.42 3.29 -9.23
C ILE A 67 -6.52 2.50 -8.50
N ILE A 68 -6.88 2.91 -7.28
CA ILE A 68 -7.97 2.32 -6.50
C ILE A 68 -9.31 2.48 -7.23
N GLY A 69 -9.57 3.67 -7.80
CA GLY A 69 -10.77 3.93 -8.61
C GLY A 69 -10.90 2.98 -9.80
N ALA A 70 -9.79 2.71 -10.50
CA ALA A 70 -9.77 1.75 -11.61
C ALA A 70 -10.05 0.30 -11.15
N MET A 71 -9.51 -0.11 -10.00
CA MET A 71 -9.77 -1.44 -9.43
C MET A 71 -11.26 -1.66 -9.11
N LEU A 72 -11.94 -0.62 -8.59
CA LEU A 72 -13.35 -0.68 -8.19
C LEU A 72 -14.30 -0.97 -9.35
N ILE A 73 -13.98 -0.46 -10.54
CA ILE A 73 -14.83 -0.61 -11.73
C ILE A 73 -14.47 -1.85 -12.56
N SER A 74 -13.32 -2.49 -12.31
CA SER A 74 -12.79 -3.55 -13.15
C SER A 74 -13.51 -4.90 -12.95
N PRO A 75 -14.06 -5.51 -14.02
CA PRO A 75 -14.81 -6.76 -13.93
C PRO A 75 -13.93 -8.04 -13.90
N LEU A 76 -12.66 -7.95 -13.48
CA LEU A 76 -11.73 -9.10 -13.48
C LEU A 76 -12.05 -10.16 -12.41
N MET A 77 -12.72 -9.78 -11.32
CA MET A 77 -13.03 -10.72 -10.23
C MET A 77 -14.02 -11.82 -10.64
N GLY A 78 -14.98 -11.51 -11.52
CA GLY A 78 -16.03 -12.45 -11.93
C GLY A 78 -15.47 -13.76 -12.50
N PRO A 79 -14.63 -13.72 -13.54
CA PRO A 79 -13.97 -14.92 -14.08
C PRO A 79 -13.13 -15.70 -13.05
N ILE A 80 -12.41 -15.02 -12.16
CA ILE A 80 -11.56 -15.67 -11.14
C ILE A 80 -12.42 -16.43 -10.11
N MET A 81 -13.47 -15.79 -9.60
CA MET A 81 -14.43 -16.43 -8.70
C MET A 81 -15.18 -17.55 -9.41
N GLY A 82 -15.47 -17.41 -10.71
CA GLY A 82 -16.03 -18.47 -11.53
C GLY A 82 -15.16 -19.73 -11.58
N VAL A 83 -13.84 -19.57 -11.71
CA VAL A 83 -12.90 -20.70 -11.61
C VAL A 83 -13.01 -21.37 -10.25
N GLY A 84 -12.91 -20.63 -9.14
CA GLY A 84 -13.01 -21.22 -7.79
C GLY A 84 -14.34 -21.90 -7.51
N LEU A 85 -15.45 -21.29 -7.94
CA LEU A 85 -16.79 -21.86 -7.81
C LEU A 85 -16.92 -23.15 -8.60
N SER A 86 -16.53 -23.13 -9.88
CA SER A 86 -16.61 -24.30 -10.77
C SER A 86 -15.81 -25.49 -10.24
N ILE A 87 -14.68 -25.22 -9.59
CA ILE A 87 -13.89 -26.23 -8.88
C ILE A 87 -14.63 -26.78 -7.66
N GLY A 88 -15.29 -25.92 -6.88
CA GLY A 88 -16.06 -26.32 -5.70
C GLY A 88 -17.30 -27.17 -6.02
N ILE A 89 -18.02 -26.83 -7.09
CA ILE A 89 -19.27 -27.53 -7.50
C ILE A 89 -19.06 -28.62 -8.57
N TYR A 90 -17.83 -28.85 -9.02
CA TYR A 90 -17.48 -29.84 -10.05
C TYR A 90 -18.12 -29.56 -11.43
N ASP A 91 -18.27 -28.27 -11.79
CA ASP A 91 -18.83 -27.84 -13.06
C ASP A 91 -17.71 -27.58 -14.09
N PHE A 92 -17.46 -28.57 -14.95
CA PHE A 92 -16.41 -28.47 -15.96
C PHE A 92 -16.72 -27.45 -17.08
N GLU A 93 -17.99 -27.25 -17.41
CA GLU A 93 -18.40 -26.30 -18.45
C GLU A 93 -18.18 -24.86 -17.98
N LEU A 94 -18.59 -24.57 -16.75
CA LEU A 94 -18.32 -23.29 -16.10
C LEU A 94 -16.82 -23.05 -15.94
N LEU A 95 -16.04 -24.08 -15.60
CA LEU A 95 -14.58 -23.97 -15.49
C LEU A 95 -13.94 -23.56 -16.81
N LYS A 96 -14.29 -24.27 -17.90
CA LYS A 96 -13.76 -23.96 -19.25
C LYS A 96 -14.14 -22.55 -19.69
N LYS A 97 -15.37 -22.14 -19.43
CA LYS A 97 -15.87 -20.79 -19.75
C LYS A 97 -15.15 -19.72 -18.93
N SER A 98 -14.96 -19.95 -17.64
CA SER A 98 -14.26 -19.05 -16.72
C SER A 98 -12.80 -18.87 -17.10
N LEU A 99 -12.08 -19.96 -17.38
CA LEU A 99 -10.68 -19.91 -17.83
C LEU A 99 -10.53 -19.21 -19.18
N LYS A 100 -11.41 -19.50 -20.16
CA LYS A 100 -11.37 -18.86 -21.48
C LYS A 100 -11.59 -17.35 -21.36
N ASN A 101 -12.59 -16.92 -20.59
CA ASN A 101 -12.90 -15.51 -20.42
C ASN A 101 -11.84 -14.79 -19.58
N PHE A 102 -11.29 -15.45 -18.55
CA PHE A 102 -10.18 -14.92 -17.76
C PHE A 102 -8.93 -14.70 -18.63
N GLY A 103 -8.52 -15.71 -19.41
CA GLY A 103 -7.38 -15.59 -20.31
C GLY A 103 -7.59 -14.51 -21.38
N PHE A 104 -8.80 -14.40 -21.93
CA PHE A 104 -9.15 -13.32 -22.86
C PHE A 104 -9.07 -11.93 -22.19
N ALA A 105 -9.59 -11.77 -20.98
CA ALA A 105 -9.53 -10.51 -20.23
C ALA A 105 -8.07 -10.12 -19.91
N VAL A 106 -7.22 -11.08 -19.54
CA VAL A 106 -5.77 -10.87 -19.34
C VAL A 106 -5.10 -10.41 -20.64
N ALA A 107 -5.36 -11.10 -21.75
CA ALA A 107 -4.78 -10.75 -23.05
C ALA A 107 -5.18 -9.33 -23.50
N VAL A 108 -6.46 -8.97 -23.36
CA VAL A 108 -6.94 -7.61 -23.67
C VAL A 108 -6.31 -6.58 -22.74
N SER A 109 -6.23 -6.86 -21.44
CA SER A 109 -5.62 -5.96 -20.47
C SER A 109 -4.15 -5.70 -20.77
N LEU A 110 -3.39 -6.75 -21.10
CA LEU A 110 -1.99 -6.63 -21.51
C LEU A 110 -1.87 -5.84 -22.82
N ALA A 111 -2.70 -6.13 -23.82
CA ALA A 111 -2.67 -5.43 -25.10
C ALA A 111 -2.95 -3.92 -24.93
N VAL A 112 -3.98 -3.55 -24.15
CA VAL A 112 -4.37 -2.15 -23.92
C VAL A 112 -3.33 -1.40 -23.10
N SER A 113 -2.84 -1.99 -22.00
CA SER A 113 -1.80 -1.36 -21.18
C SER A 113 -0.49 -1.21 -21.94
N THR A 114 -0.07 -2.23 -22.70
CA THR A 114 1.12 -2.15 -23.57
C THR A 114 0.95 -1.04 -24.60
N ALA A 115 -0.18 -1.00 -25.32
CA ALA A 115 -0.45 0.04 -26.30
C ALA A 115 -0.42 1.46 -25.70
N TYR A 116 -0.97 1.63 -24.49
CA TYR A 116 -0.90 2.89 -23.76
C TYR A 116 0.55 3.29 -23.46
N PHE A 117 1.35 2.40 -22.86
CA PHE A 117 2.73 2.71 -22.48
C PHE A 117 3.67 2.86 -23.68
N SER A 118 3.38 2.21 -24.82
CA SER A 118 4.14 2.41 -26.06
C SER A 118 3.95 3.80 -26.68
N VAL A 119 2.80 4.46 -26.42
CA VAL A 119 2.51 5.80 -26.93
C VAL A 119 2.83 6.89 -25.89
N SER A 120 2.90 6.53 -24.60
CA SER A 120 3.19 7.46 -23.51
C SER A 120 4.61 8.04 -23.61
N PRO A 121 4.80 9.38 -23.62
CA PRO A 121 6.11 10.02 -23.73
C PRO A 121 7.01 9.84 -22.49
N GLU A 122 6.42 9.59 -21.32
CA GLU A 122 7.13 9.44 -20.05
C GLU A 122 7.24 7.95 -19.69
N LEU A 123 8.43 7.38 -19.90
CA LEU A 123 8.80 6.02 -19.47
C LEU A 123 9.74 6.08 -18.27
N SER A 124 9.49 6.98 -17.31
CA SER A 124 10.25 7.01 -16.06
C SER A 124 9.75 5.92 -15.13
N GLU A 125 10.66 5.10 -14.57
CA GLU A 125 10.34 4.09 -13.57
C GLU A 125 9.83 4.73 -12.28
N GLN A 126 8.50 4.87 -12.14
CA GLN A 126 7.91 5.44 -10.93
C GLN A 126 7.82 4.42 -9.79
N SER A 127 7.85 4.91 -8.56
CA SER A 127 7.92 4.09 -7.34
C SER A 127 6.74 3.10 -7.20
N GLU A 128 5.54 3.47 -7.66
CA GLU A 128 4.38 2.56 -7.67
C GLU A 128 4.48 1.45 -8.73
N LEU A 129 5.25 1.61 -9.81
CA LEU A 129 5.52 0.51 -10.74
C LEU A 129 6.48 -0.50 -10.11
N LEU A 130 7.55 0.01 -9.49
CA LEU A 130 8.60 -0.81 -8.85
C LEU A 130 8.04 -1.65 -7.70
N SER A 131 7.19 -1.06 -6.86
CA SER A 131 6.60 -1.75 -5.70
C SER A 131 5.66 -2.91 -6.07
N ARG A 132 5.27 -3.03 -7.35
CA ARG A 132 4.34 -4.06 -7.86
C ARG A 132 5.02 -5.16 -8.70
N THR A 133 6.35 -5.21 -8.69
CA THR A 133 7.14 -6.22 -9.44
C THR A 133 7.62 -7.37 -8.57
N THR A 134 7.70 -7.18 -7.24
CA THR A 134 8.20 -8.18 -6.31
C THR A 134 7.05 -8.71 -5.43
N PRO A 135 6.61 -9.96 -5.61
CA PRO A 135 5.60 -10.54 -4.74
C PRO A 135 6.09 -10.66 -3.30
N THR A 136 5.23 -10.30 -2.36
CA THR A 136 5.50 -10.40 -0.92
C THR A 136 4.52 -11.37 -0.26
N ILE A 137 4.86 -11.80 0.97
CA ILE A 137 3.95 -12.62 1.77
C ILE A 137 2.65 -11.87 2.10
N TRP A 138 2.72 -10.54 2.19
CA TRP A 138 1.56 -9.69 2.44
C TRP A 138 0.56 -9.76 1.29
N ASP A 139 1.03 -9.78 0.04
CA ASP A 139 0.15 -9.92 -1.13
C ASP A 139 -0.63 -11.24 -1.09
N VAL A 140 0.03 -12.35 -0.73
CA VAL A 140 -0.62 -13.66 -0.60
C VAL A 140 -1.68 -13.67 0.49
N LEU A 141 -1.40 -13.08 1.65
CA LEU A 141 -2.35 -12.97 2.76
C LEU A 141 -3.54 -12.10 2.36
N ILE A 142 -3.28 -10.94 1.77
CA ILE A 142 -4.32 -10.00 1.33
C ILE A 142 -5.18 -10.65 0.23
N ALA A 143 -4.57 -11.34 -0.74
CA ALA A 143 -5.30 -12.08 -1.78
C ALA A 143 -6.20 -13.19 -1.20
N SER A 144 -5.68 -13.93 -0.22
CA SER A 144 -6.42 -15.01 0.44
C SER A 144 -7.61 -14.49 1.23
N PHE A 145 -7.39 -13.54 2.16
CA PHE A 145 -8.46 -12.99 3.00
C PHE A 145 -9.43 -12.10 2.21
N GLY A 146 -8.92 -11.34 1.24
CA GLY A 146 -9.73 -10.62 0.27
C GLY A 146 -10.63 -11.59 -0.48
N GLY A 147 -10.07 -12.66 -1.05
CA GLY A 147 -10.84 -13.70 -1.73
C GLY A 147 -11.94 -14.32 -0.87
N LEU A 148 -11.64 -14.63 0.41
CA LEU A 148 -12.60 -15.15 1.38
C LEU A 148 -13.74 -14.15 1.64
N ALA A 149 -13.41 -12.87 1.89
CA ALA A 149 -14.40 -11.82 2.08
C ALA A 149 -15.26 -11.61 0.82
N GLY A 150 -14.66 -11.71 -0.37
CA GLY A 150 -15.33 -11.53 -1.65
C GLY A 150 -16.37 -12.59 -1.93
N ILE A 151 -16.04 -13.87 -1.71
CA ILE A 151 -17.00 -14.96 -1.88
C ILE A 151 -18.09 -14.93 -0.80
N VAL A 152 -17.74 -14.63 0.46
CA VAL A 152 -18.75 -14.48 1.53
C VAL A 152 -19.74 -13.36 1.18
N ALA A 153 -19.24 -12.21 0.71
CA ALA A 153 -20.09 -11.12 0.23
C ALA A 153 -20.99 -11.55 -0.93
N GLN A 154 -20.46 -12.32 -1.88
CA GLN A 154 -21.22 -12.81 -3.02
C GLN A 154 -22.29 -13.85 -2.67
N THR A 155 -22.17 -14.50 -1.50
CA THR A 155 -23.15 -15.46 -1.00
C THR A 155 -24.34 -14.81 -0.26
N ARG A 156 -24.30 -13.51 0.03
CA ARG A 156 -25.39 -12.79 0.71
C ARG A 156 -26.55 -12.48 -0.25
N ARG A 157 -27.78 -12.46 0.28
CA ARG A 157 -28.98 -12.05 -0.48
C ARG A 157 -28.92 -10.60 -0.96
N ASP A 158 -28.48 -9.69 -0.10
CA ASP A 158 -28.26 -8.29 -0.46
C ASP A 158 -26.88 -8.10 -1.11
N ARG A 159 -26.89 -7.73 -2.38
CA ARG A 159 -25.69 -7.54 -3.21
C ARG A 159 -25.07 -6.16 -3.07
N THR A 160 -25.70 -5.26 -2.31
CA THR A 160 -25.23 -3.88 -2.12
C THR A 160 -24.07 -3.80 -1.13
N SER A 161 -23.48 -4.95 -0.76
CA SER A 161 -22.37 -4.97 0.19
C SER A 161 -21.17 -4.25 -0.44
N THR A 162 -20.73 -3.19 0.23
CA THR A 162 -19.50 -2.43 -0.01
C THR A 162 -18.23 -3.31 0.05
N VAL A 163 -18.38 -4.57 0.43
CA VAL A 163 -17.31 -5.56 0.57
C VAL A 163 -16.78 -6.03 -0.79
N ILE A 164 -17.64 -6.22 -1.81
CA ILE A 164 -17.19 -6.72 -3.13
C ILE A 164 -16.20 -5.73 -3.78
N PRO A 165 -16.49 -4.41 -3.82
CA PRO A 165 -15.51 -3.44 -4.29
C PRO A 165 -14.30 -3.31 -3.35
N GLY A 166 -14.48 -3.43 -2.03
CA GLY A 166 -13.38 -3.43 -1.05
C GLY A 166 -12.37 -4.59 -1.25
N VAL A 167 -12.85 -5.76 -1.68
CA VAL A 167 -12.00 -6.90 -2.01
C VAL A 167 -11.25 -6.68 -3.32
N ALA A 168 -11.91 -6.06 -4.31
CA ALA A 168 -11.24 -5.67 -5.56
C ALA A 168 -10.07 -4.72 -5.30
N ILE A 169 -10.24 -3.78 -4.35
CA ILE A 169 -9.18 -2.86 -3.90
C ILE A 169 -8.05 -3.64 -3.22
N ALA A 170 -8.38 -4.51 -2.26
CA ALA A 170 -7.40 -5.20 -1.45
C ALA A 170 -6.51 -6.14 -2.30
N THR A 171 -7.09 -6.84 -3.26
CA THR A 171 -6.40 -7.91 -4.00
C THR A 171 -5.43 -7.43 -5.08
N ALA A 172 -5.33 -6.10 -5.28
CA ALA A 172 -4.35 -5.44 -6.15
C ALA A 172 -4.13 -6.14 -7.49
N LEU A 173 -5.18 -6.64 -8.15
CA LEU A 173 -5.05 -7.41 -9.40
C LEU A 173 -4.70 -6.52 -10.60
N MET A 174 -5.19 -5.29 -10.60
CA MET A 174 -5.12 -4.41 -11.76
C MET A 174 -3.75 -3.77 -11.97
N PRO A 175 -3.05 -3.25 -10.94
CA PRO A 175 -1.73 -2.64 -11.12
C PRO A 175 -0.68 -3.61 -11.64
N PRO A 176 -0.48 -4.82 -11.07
CA PRO A 176 0.52 -5.76 -11.58
C PRO A 176 0.26 -6.16 -13.03
N LEU A 177 -1.01 -6.23 -13.45
CA LEU A 177 -1.34 -6.50 -14.85
C LEU A 177 -0.98 -5.32 -15.78
N CYS A 178 -1.16 -4.08 -15.32
CA CYS A 178 -0.74 -2.89 -16.06
C CYS A 178 0.79 -2.72 -16.06
N THR A 179 1.45 -3.01 -14.93
CA THR A 179 2.92 -3.05 -14.80
C THR A 179 3.52 -4.13 -15.69
N ALA A 180 2.85 -5.27 -15.85
CA ALA A 180 3.25 -6.28 -16.83
C ALA A 180 3.17 -5.74 -18.26
N GLY A 181 2.09 -5.03 -18.61
CA GLY A 181 1.98 -4.33 -19.90
C GLY A 181 3.07 -3.26 -20.11
N PHE A 182 3.43 -2.52 -19.06
CA PHE A 182 4.58 -1.61 -19.08
C PHE A 182 5.90 -2.35 -19.33
N GLY A 183 6.10 -3.50 -18.69
CA GLY A 183 7.28 -4.36 -18.92
C GLY A 183 7.38 -4.85 -20.36
N LEU A 184 6.25 -5.19 -20.99
CA LEU A 184 6.19 -5.54 -22.42
C LEU A 184 6.51 -4.32 -23.31
N ALA A 185 5.94 -3.16 -23.01
CA ALA A 185 6.15 -1.94 -23.80
C ALA A 185 7.60 -1.41 -23.72
N SER A 186 8.21 -1.50 -22.54
CA SER A 186 9.60 -1.07 -22.28
C SER A 186 10.66 -2.11 -22.67
N GLY A 187 10.25 -3.35 -23.00
CA GLY A 187 11.17 -4.47 -23.24
C GLY A 187 11.86 -5.02 -21.97
N ASN A 188 11.46 -4.56 -20.78
CA ASN A 188 11.99 -5.05 -19.51
C ASN A 188 11.27 -6.33 -19.06
N TRP A 189 11.83 -7.47 -19.49
CA TRP A 189 11.31 -8.80 -19.16
C TRP A 189 11.26 -9.09 -17.65
N SER A 190 12.17 -8.51 -16.86
CA SER A 190 12.18 -8.69 -15.40
C SER A 190 10.90 -8.13 -14.78
N TYR A 191 10.49 -6.93 -15.21
CA TYR A 191 9.27 -6.30 -14.71
C TYR A 191 8.01 -7.02 -15.19
N PHE A 192 8.01 -7.46 -16.46
CA PHE A 192 6.92 -8.27 -16.99
C PHE A 192 6.71 -9.54 -16.17
N PHE A 193 7.74 -10.36 -16.00
CA PHE A 193 7.61 -11.63 -15.29
C PHE A 193 7.32 -11.42 -13.81
N GLY A 194 7.94 -10.44 -13.15
CA GLY A 194 7.68 -10.14 -11.74
C GLY A 194 6.23 -9.72 -11.48
N ALA A 195 5.74 -8.73 -12.24
CA ALA A 195 4.38 -8.22 -12.07
C ALA A 195 3.31 -9.22 -12.53
N PHE A 196 3.55 -9.96 -13.63
CA PHE A 196 2.66 -11.02 -14.09
C PHE A 196 2.60 -12.20 -13.11
N TYR A 197 3.72 -12.51 -12.46
CA TYR A 197 3.77 -13.53 -11.42
C TYR A 197 2.97 -13.10 -10.18
N LEU A 198 3.11 -11.86 -9.72
CA LEU A 198 2.28 -11.31 -8.65
C LEU A 198 0.77 -11.36 -8.99
N PHE A 199 0.39 -10.93 -10.20
CA PHE A 199 -0.98 -11.04 -10.69
C PHE A 199 -1.50 -12.48 -10.65
N THR A 200 -0.71 -13.43 -11.13
CA THR A 200 -1.07 -14.85 -11.20
C THR A 200 -1.26 -15.44 -9.81
N ILE A 201 -0.36 -15.14 -8.86
CA ILE A 201 -0.49 -15.56 -7.46
C ILE A 201 -1.81 -15.06 -6.88
N ASN A 202 -2.09 -13.77 -7.01
CA ASN A 202 -3.30 -13.19 -6.44
C ASN A 202 -4.57 -13.84 -7.02
N ALA A 203 -4.61 -14.03 -8.34
CA ALA A 203 -5.74 -14.70 -8.99
C ALA A 203 -5.94 -16.15 -8.48
N VAL A 204 -4.86 -16.90 -8.31
CA VAL A 204 -4.91 -18.29 -7.82
C VAL A 204 -5.41 -18.34 -6.37
N PHE A 205 -4.89 -17.48 -5.48
CA PHE A 205 -5.33 -17.46 -4.07
C PHE A 205 -6.80 -17.03 -3.92
N ILE A 206 -7.30 -16.12 -4.75
CA ILE A 206 -8.72 -15.76 -4.78
C ILE A 206 -9.59 -16.94 -5.24
N ALA A 207 -9.17 -17.65 -6.28
CA ALA A 207 -9.87 -18.84 -6.75
C ALA A 207 -9.87 -19.96 -5.69
N LEU A 208 -8.75 -20.17 -4.99
CA LEU A 208 -8.64 -21.11 -3.87
C LEU A 208 -9.54 -20.71 -2.71
N ALA A 209 -9.55 -19.43 -2.31
CA ALA A 209 -10.43 -18.92 -1.27
C ALA A 209 -11.91 -19.15 -1.60
N THR A 210 -12.28 -18.92 -2.86
CA THR A 210 -13.63 -19.21 -3.38
C THR A 210 -13.96 -20.69 -3.28
N PHE A 211 -13.04 -21.57 -3.70
CA PHE A 211 -13.18 -23.02 -3.57
C PHE A 211 -13.38 -23.45 -2.11
N PHE A 212 -12.58 -22.93 -1.17
CA PHE A 212 -12.68 -23.27 0.23
C PHE A 212 -14.03 -22.88 0.84
N ILE A 213 -14.53 -21.67 0.55
CA ILE A 213 -15.83 -21.22 1.07
C ILE A 213 -16.99 -22.00 0.45
N VAL A 214 -16.99 -22.23 -0.86
CA VAL A 214 -18.01 -23.06 -1.53
C VAL A 214 -18.06 -24.46 -0.92
N ARG A 215 -16.90 -25.04 -0.62
CA ARG A 215 -16.80 -26.35 0.02
C ARG A 215 -17.22 -26.34 1.49
N PHE A 216 -16.88 -25.28 2.22
CA PHE A 216 -17.28 -25.03 3.61
C PHE A 216 -18.79 -24.89 3.74
N LEU A 217 -19.42 -24.13 2.83
CA LEU A 217 -20.87 -23.95 2.72
C LEU A 217 -21.61 -25.17 2.14
N LYS A 218 -20.88 -26.27 1.89
CA LYS A 218 -21.40 -27.57 1.41
C LYS A 218 -22.29 -27.45 0.16
N TYR A 219 -21.88 -26.63 -0.81
CA TYR A 219 -22.63 -26.51 -2.06
C TYR A 219 -22.75 -27.87 -2.75
N GLN A 220 -23.94 -28.15 -3.28
CA GLN A 220 -24.22 -29.37 -4.02
C GLN A 220 -23.41 -29.39 -5.31
N ARG A 221 -22.90 -30.57 -5.66
CA ARG A 221 -22.16 -30.79 -6.91
C ARG A 221 -23.16 -30.86 -8.05
N VAL A 222 -22.73 -30.45 -9.24
CA VAL A 222 -23.56 -30.63 -10.45
C VAL A 222 -23.83 -32.12 -10.66
N GLU A 223 -25.11 -32.48 -10.73
CA GLU A 223 -25.54 -33.83 -11.03
C GLU A 223 -25.40 -34.09 -12.54
N PHE A 224 -24.65 -35.13 -12.89
CA PHE A 224 -24.53 -35.59 -14.26
C PHE A 224 -25.47 -36.77 -14.47
N ILE A 225 -26.28 -36.71 -15.53
CA ILE A 225 -27.23 -37.77 -15.89
C ILE A 225 -26.49 -39.08 -16.24
N ASP A 226 -25.26 -38.99 -16.75
CA ASP A 226 -24.42 -40.13 -17.13
C ASP A 226 -23.30 -40.41 -16.11
N ALA A 227 -23.30 -41.62 -15.54
CA ALA A 227 -22.33 -42.07 -14.53
C ALA A 227 -20.88 -42.14 -15.05
N LEU A 228 -20.67 -42.41 -16.34
CA LEU A 228 -19.32 -42.41 -16.94
C LEU A 228 -18.78 -40.99 -17.10
N GLN A 229 -19.64 -40.05 -17.50
CA GLN A 229 -19.29 -38.62 -17.55
C GLN A 229 -19.01 -38.08 -16.15
N ALA A 230 -19.84 -38.43 -15.16
CA ALA A 230 -19.64 -38.05 -13.76
C ALA A 230 -18.27 -38.50 -13.23
N LYS A 231 -17.87 -39.75 -13.52
CA LYS A 231 -16.57 -40.29 -13.08
C LYS A 231 -15.40 -39.59 -13.76
N ARG A 232 -15.49 -39.32 -15.07
CA ARG A 232 -14.45 -38.57 -15.81
C ARG A 232 -14.32 -37.15 -15.29
N VAL A 233 -15.42 -36.41 -15.19
CA VAL A 233 -15.41 -35.04 -14.66
C VAL A 233 -14.84 -35.03 -13.25
N ARG A 234 -15.30 -35.91 -12.35
CA ARG A 234 -14.76 -35.99 -10.98
C ARG A 234 -13.25 -36.25 -10.96
N SER A 235 -12.74 -37.15 -11.79
CA SER A 235 -11.31 -37.44 -11.87
C SER A 235 -10.53 -36.23 -12.42
N SER A 236 -11.01 -35.61 -13.50
CA SER A 236 -10.43 -34.39 -14.06
C SER A 236 -10.42 -33.24 -13.05
N MET A 237 -11.48 -33.05 -12.28
CA MET A 237 -11.55 -32.01 -11.24
C MET A 237 -10.56 -32.27 -10.10
N ILE A 238 -10.39 -33.52 -9.66
CA ILE A 238 -9.38 -33.87 -8.65
C ILE A 238 -7.96 -33.58 -9.16
N ILE A 239 -7.68 -33.92 -10.42
CA ILE A 239 -6.38 -33.60 -11.05
C ILE A 239 -6.18 -32.09 -11.09
N ILE A 240 -7.18 -31.31 -11.52
CA ILE A 240 -7.10 -29.84 -11.61
C ILE A 240 -6.91 -29.21 -10.23
N ILE A 241 -7.65 -29.67 -9.20
CA ILE A 241 -7.47 -29.24 -7.81
C ILE A 241 -6.03 -29.51 -7.36
N THR A 242 -5.52 -30.71 -7.61
CA THR A 242 -4.17 -31.09 -7.19
C THR A 242 -3.11 -30.26 -7.92
N ALA A 243 -3.29 -30.06 -9.23
CA ALA A 243 -2.42 -29.27 -10.09
C ALA A 243 -2.44 -27.76 -9.78
N THR A 244 -3.50 -27.24 -9.17
CA THR A 244 -3.57 -25.83 -8.73
C THR A 244 -3.12 -25.66 -7.29
N LEU A 245 -3.54 -26.55 -6.38
CA LEU A 245 -3.26 -26.43 -4.94
C LEU A 245 -1.78 -26.69 -4.61
N ILE A 246 -1.15 -27.73 -5.19
CA ILE A 246 0.25 -28.07 -4.87
C ILE A 246 1.21 -26.94 -5.27
N PRO A 247 1.19 -26.42 -6.51
CA PRO A 247 2.08 -25.31 -6.88
C PRO A 247 1.82 -24.05 -6.06
N SER A 248 0.56 -23.76 -5.71
CA SER A 248 0.22 -22.59 -4.88
C SER A 248 0.86 -22.66 -3.51
N ILE A 249 0.87 -23.84 -2.89
CA ILE A 249 1.53 -24.07 -1.60
C ILE A 249 3.05 -23.90 -1.74
N ILE A 250 3.66 -24.48 -2.78
CA ILE A 250 5.10 -24.33 -3.04
C ILE A 250 5.47 -22.86 -3.23
N ILE A 251 4.66 -22.11 -4.00
CA ILE A 251 4.85 -20.69 -4.23
C ILE A 251 4.75 -19.91 -2.92
N ALA A 252 3.72 -20.17 -2.10
CA ALA A 252 3.57 -19.52 -0.79
C ALA A 252 4.82 -19.73 0.08
N PHE A 253 5.30 -20.98 0.19
CA PHE A 253 6.52 -21.27 0.93
C PHE A 253 7.73 -20.53 0.36
N SER A 254 7.89 -20.48 -0.96
CA SER A 254 9.02 -19.77 -1.59
C SER A 254 9.01 -18.26 -1.32
N VAL A 255 7.82 -17.65 -1.28
CA VAL A 255 7.66 -16.22 -0.95
C VAL A 255 7.99 -15.97 0.52
N VAL A 256 7.57 -16.86 1.43
CA VAL A 256 7.93 -16.80 2.86
C VAL A 256 9.44 -16.97 3.05
N GLU A 257 10.05 -17.99 2.45
CA GLU A 257 11.49 -18.25 2.53
C GLU A 257 12.30 -17.02 2.08
N LYS A 258 11.94 -16.44 0.94
CA LYS A 258 12.57 -15.21 0.42
C LYS A 258 12.39 -14.03 1.37
N ALA A 259 11.18 -13.82 1.91
CA ALA A 259 10.89 -12.71 2.81
C ALA A 259 11.64 -12.83 4.14
N VAL A 260 11.75 -14.04 4.70
CA VAL A 260 12.54 -14.32 5.90
C VAL A 260 14.01 -14.04 5.63
N PHE A 261 14.54 -14.56 4.52
CA PHE A 261 15.93 -14.32 4.11
C PHE A 261 16.25 -12.83 3.96
N GLU A 262 15.41 -12.06 3.25
CA GLU A 262 15.63 -10.62 3.06
C GLU A 262 15.57 -9.85 4.39
N ASN A 263 14.69 -10.24 5.30
CA ASN A 263 14.60 -9.63 6.62
C ASN A 263 15.83 -9.93 7.48
N ASP A 264 16.31 -11.17 7.46
CA ASP A 264 17.50 -11.57 8.23
C ASP A 264 18.78 -11.00 7.63
N ALA A 265 18.88 -10.88 6.29
CA ALA A 265 19.94 -10.16 5.62
C ALA A 265 19.96 -8.67 6.01
N LYS A 266 18.80 -8.00 6.06
CA LYS A 266 18.71 -6.60 6.53
C LYS A 266 19.16 -6.45 7.98
N LYS A 267 18.78 -7.37 8.88
CA LYS A 267 19.25 -7.37 10.27
C LYS A 267 20.76 -7.59 10.35
N PHE A 268 21.29 -8.53 9.57
CA PHE A 268 22.73 -8.80 9.51
C PHE A 268 23.50 -7.54 9.06
N ILE A 269 23.08 -6.91 7.97
CA ILE A 269 23.73 -5.69 7.45
C ILE A 269 23.69 -4.57 8.50
N LYS A 270 22.54 -4.37 9.16
CA LYS A 270 22.37 -3.32 10.17
C LYS A 270 23.18 -3.56 11.46
N ASN A 271 23.32 -4.82 11.88
CA ASN A 271 23.90 -5.14 13.19
C ASN A 271 25.37 -5.54 13.13
N VAL A 272 25.84 -6.07 11.99
CA VAL A 272 27.18 -6.64 11.82
C VAL A 272 28.06 -5.78 10.93
N LEU A 273 27.50 -5.14 9.90
CA LEU A 273 28.25 -4.29 8.97
C LEU A 273 28.24 -2.82 9.40
N THR A 274 28.45 -2.59 10.69
CA THR A 274 28.69 -1.25 11.26
C THR A 274 30.16 -1.13 11.58
N PHE A 275 30.86 -0.27 10.85
CA PHE A 275 32.28 -0.01 11.06
C PHE A 275 32.46 1.43 11.57
N ASN A 276 33.51 1.68 12.37
CA ASN A 276 33.73 3.01 12.95
C ASN A 276 33.97 4.09 11.89
N ASP A 277 34.70 3.76 10.82
CA ASP A 277 35.12 4.70 9.77
C ASP A 277 34.63 4.31 8.36
N SER A 278 33.64 3.41 8.27
CA SER A 278 32.98 3.10 6.98
C SER A 278 31.50 2.80 7.14
N GLU A 279 30.71 3.29 6.19
CA GLU A 279 29.26 3.16 6.18
C GLU A 279 28.77 2.37 4.97
N VAL A 280 27.66 1.66 5.16
CA VAL A 280 26.93 0.96 4.10
C VAL A 280 26.09 1.97 3.33
N VAL A 281 26.46 2.22 2.07
CA VAL A 281 25.73 3.17 1.19
C VAL A 281 24.56 2.48 0.49
N ASN A 282 24.77 1.23 0.06
CA ASN A 282 23.75 0.45 -0.63
C ASN A 282 23.93 -1.03 -0.31
N SER A 283 22.85 -1.79 -0.43
CA SER A 283 22.86 -3.25 -0.29
C SER A 283 21.88 -3.88 -1.26
N VAL A 284 22.33 -4.91 -1.98
CA VAL A 284 21.51 -5.72 -2.86
C VAL A 284 21.54 -7.15 -2.32
N VAL A 285 20.34 -7.66 -2.05
CA VAL A 285 20.14 -8.99 -1.48
C VAL A 285 19.50 -9.86 -2.54
N ASN A 286 20.21 -10.90 -2.98
CA ASN A 286 19.74 -11.82 -4.00
C ASN A 286 19.52 -13.20 -3.38
N TYR A 287 18.24 -13.58 -3.25
CA TYR A 287 17.86 -14.91 -2.80
C TYR A 287 17.83 -15.90 -3.96
N SER A 288 18.53 -17.03 -3.82
CA SER A 288 18.46 -18.15 -4.75
C SER A 288 18.62 -19.48 -4.02
N ARG A 289 17.81 -20.48 -4.39
CA ARG A 289 17.85 -21.84 -3.81
C ARG A 289 19.18 -22.58 -4.01
N LYS A 290 20.03 -22.12 -4.95
CA LYS A 290 21.34 -22.73 -5.25
C LYS A 290 22.53 -21.93 -4.70
N GLY A 291 22.28 -20.87 -3.95
CA GLY A 291 23.31 -20.00 -3.38
C GLY A 291 22.83 -18.56 -3.38
N SER A 292 22.58 -18.02 -2.19
CA SER A 292 22.14 -16.62 -2.05
C SER A 292 23.36 -15.70 -1.96
N SER A 293 23.20 -14.43 -2.32
CA SER A 293 24.27 -13.44 -2.19
C SER A 293 23.78 -12.16 -1.53
N ILE A 294 24.64 -11.58 -0.71
CA ILE A 294 24.46 -10.26 -0.12
C ILE A 294 25.62 -9.41 -0.65
N GLU A 295 25.28 -8.43 -1.47
CA GLU A 295 26.23 -7.47 -2.02
C GLU A 295 26.07 -6.14 -1.31
N VAL A 296 27.17 -5.61 -0.77
CA VAL A 296 27.16 -4.40 0.05
C VAL A 296 28.21 -3.44 -0.47
N TRP A 297 27.81 -2.19 -0.66
CA TRP A 297 28.69 -1.11 -1.08
C TRP A 297 29.05 -0.25 0.13
N LEU A 298 30.35 -0.23 0.45
CA LEU A 298 30.89 0.54 1.57
C LEU A 298 31.62 1.79 1.06
N ILE A 299 31.49 2.89 1.83
CA ILE A 299 32.29 4.10 1.65
C ILE A 299 33.07 4.40 2.94
N GLY A 300 34.29 4.93 2.84
CA GLY A 300 35.15 5.25 3.98
C GLY A 300 36.48 4.48 3.98
N ALA A 301 37.09 4.34 5.15
CA ALA A 301 38.40 3.71 5.31
C ALA A 301 38.38 2.22 4.91
N PRO A 302 39.44 1.71 4.25
CA PRO A 302 39.47 0.33 3.77
C PRO A 302 39.25 -0.66 4.92
N VAL A 303 38.24 -1.52 4.78
CA VAL A 303 37.93 -2.53 5.80
C VAL A 303 38.88 -3.71 5.62
N ALA A 304 39.63 -4.05 6.68
CA ALA A 304 40.56 -5.17 6.65
C ALA A 304 39.84 -6.50 6.32
N SER A 305 40.49 -7.36 5.54
CA SER A 305 39.96 -8.66 5.12
C SER A 305 39.58 -9.55 6.30
N ASP A 306 40.28 -9.44 7.43
CA ASP A 306 39.97 -10.19 8.66
C ASP A 306 38.62 -9.81 9.25
N ILE A 307 38.25 -8.52 9.20
CA ILE A 307 36.96 -8.02 9.68
C ILE A 307 35.84 -8.52 8.76
N VAL A 308 36.06 -8.52 7.44
CA VAL A 308 35.12 -9.07 6.46
C VAL A 308 34.93 -10.58 6.67
N ASN A 309 36.01 -11.31 6.99
CA ASN A 309 35.94 -12.75 7.30
C ASN A 309 35.21 -13.03 8.62
N MET A 310 35.38 -12.19 9.64
CA MET A 310 34.56 -12.27 10.87
C MET A 310 33.08 -12.03 10.57
N ALA A 311 32.75 -11.02 9.75
CA ALA A 311 31.37 -10.77 9.32
C ALA A 311 30.80 -11.97 8.55
N ARG A 312 31.57 -12.59 7.65
CA ARG A 312 31.19 -13.84 6.95
C ARG A 312 30.87 -14.97 7.91
N ASN A 313 31.67 -15.15 8.97
CA ASN A 313 31.41 -16.19 9.97
C ASN A 313 30.11 -15.94 10.77
N GLN A 314 29.74 -14.67 10.96
CA GLN A 314 28.50 -14.30 11.65
C GLN A 314 27.23 -14.51 10.81
N LEU A 315 27.34 -14.71 9.48
CA LEU A 315 26.17 -15.05 8.64
C LEU A 315 25.40 -16.25 9.18
N LYS A 316 26.10 -17.26 9.71
CA LYS A 316 25.50 -18.47 10.30
C LYS A 316 24.58 -18.17 11.48
N ASN A 317 24.93 -17.16 12.29
CA ASN A 317 24.14 -16.76 13.46
C ASN A 317 22.80 -16.13 13.07
N TYR A 318 22.65 -15.69 11.81
CA TYR A 318 21.42 -15.12 11.26
C TYR A 318 20.69 -16.12 10.34
N GLY A 319 21.08 -17.40 10.31
CA GLY A 319 20.47 -18.41 9.44
C GLY A 319 20.82 -18.23 7.95
N LEU A 320 21.91 -17.52 7.64
CA LEU A 320 22.37 -17.20 6.29
C LEU A 320 23.48 -18.15 5.81
N ASP A 321 23.42 -19.43 6.19
CA ASP A 321 24.52 -20.42 6.07
C ASP A 321 25.06 -20.64 4.64
N GLN A 322 24.21 -20.48 3.63
CA GLN A 322 24.54 -20.69 2.21
C GLN A 322 24.64 -19.37 1.44
N THR A 323 25.06 -18.30 2.13
CA THR A 323 25.09 -16.94 1.57
C THR A 323 26.50 -16.47 1.33
N THR A 324 26.77 -15.97 0.14
CA THR A 324 28.04 -15.34 -0.18
C THR A 324 27.96 -13.83 0.09
N LEU A 325 28.79 -13.34 1.01
CA LEU A 325 28.93 -11.90 1.27
C LEU A 325 29.99 -11.30 0.33
N ILE A 326 29.52 -10.42 -0.56
CA ILE A 326 30.33 -9.65 -1.49
C ILE A 326 30.39 -8.22 -0.96
N VAL A 327 31.58 -7.81 -0.53
CA VAL A 327 31.82 -6.43 -0.06
C VAL A 327 32.56 -5.70 -1.17
N ARG A 328 31.95 -4.63 -1.68
CA ARG A 328 32.59 -3.73 -2.65
C ARG A 328 32.90 -2.41 -1.98
N GLN A 329 34.14 -1.95 -2.10
CA GLN A 329 34.58 -0.71 -1.49
C GLN A 329 35.21 0.21 -2.54
N ALA A 330 34.90 1.51 -2.47
CA ALA A 330 35.31 2.46 -3.51
C ALA A 330 36.83 2.71 -3.64
N ASN A 331 37.61 2.38 -2.61
CA ASN A 331 39.06 2.61 -2.58
C ASN A 331 39.91 1.37 -2.88
N SER A 332 39.31 0.18 -2.94
CA SER A 332 39.99 -1.02 -3.43
C SER A 332 39.88 -0.99 -4.95
N GLY A 333 41.00 -0.87 -5.67
CA GLY A 333 41.08 -0.70 -7.13
C GLY A 333 40.54 -1.85 -7.99
N GLU A 334 39.51 -2.57 -7.55
CA GLU A 334 38.75 -3.54 -8.32
C GLU A 334 37.41 -2.92 -8.76
N ASP A 335 37.32 -2.64 -10.07
CA ASP A 335 36.12 -2.45 -10.90
C ASP A 335 34.87 -1.92 -10.19
N ILE A 336 34.93 -0.67 -9.74
CA ILE A 336 33.75 0.18 -9.80
C ILE A 336 33.77 0.86 -11.15
N ASN A 337 32.93 0.39 -12.08
CA ASN A 337 32.70 1.06 -13.35
C ASN A 337 32.43 2.55 -13.08
N GLN A 338 33.34 3.42 -13.51
CA GLN A 338 33.25 4.87 -13.28
C GLN A 338 31.88 5.44 -13.71
N GLY A 339 31.24 4.86 -14.73
CA GLY A 339 29.90 5.23 -15.16
C GLY A 339 28.78 4.95 -14.13
N GLN A 340 28.86 3.85 -13.38
CA GLN A 340 27.88 3.55 -12.32
C GLN A 340 28.11 4.41 -11.07
N MET A 341 29.37 4.68 -10.71
CA MET A 341 29.69 5.61 -9.63
C MET A 341 29.28 7.05 -10.01
N GLN A 342 29.50 7.48 -11.25
CA GLN A 342 29.07 8.79 -11.73
C GLN A 342 27.54 8.91 -11.66
N ASN A 343 26.79 7.90 -12.09
CA ASN A 343 25.33 7.93 -12.02
C ASN A 343 24.82 7.94 -10.57
N LEU A 344 25.46 7.19 -9.67
CA LEU A 344 25.13 7.21 -8.24
C LEU A 344 25.49 8.55 -7.58
N LEU A 345 26.63 9.15 -7.92
CA LEU A 345 27.04 10.45 -7.40
C LEU A 345 26.13 11.58 -7.91
N VAL A 346 25.77 11.55 -9.19
CA VAL A 346 24.84 12.52 -9.79
C VAL A 346 23.44 12.35 -9.19
N SER A 347 22.93 11.12 -9.09
CA SER A 347 21.63 10.85 -8.49
C SER A 347 21.57 11.26 -7.01
N ASN A 348 22.61 10.95 -6.23
CA ASN A 348 22.69 11.38 -4.82
C ASN A 348 22.87 12.89 -4.68
N ALA A 349 23.68 13.53 -5.55
CA ALA A 349 23.83 14.99 -5.55
C ALA A 349 22.50 15.67 -5.86
N GLN A 350 21.71 15.12 -6.78
CA GLN A 350 20.39 15.63 -7.13
C GLN A 350 19.38 15.41 -6.00
N LEU A 351 19.38 14.24 -5.35
CA LEU A 351 18.56 13.98 -4.16
C LEU A 351 18.93 14.91 -2.99
N LEU A 352 20.23 15.18 -2.80
CA LEU A 352 20.72 16.14 -1.80
C LEU A 352 20.28 17.57 -2.13
N GLN A 353 20.32 17.95 -3.39
CA GLN A 353 19.85 19.26 -3.85
C GLN A 353 18.35 19.43 -3.66
N ASP A 354 17.55 18.39 -3.93
CA ASP A 354 16.11 18.37 -3.69
C ASP A 354 15.80 18.48 -2.19
N LYS A 355 16.51 17.72 -1.35
CA LYS A 355 16.39 17.80 0.10
C LYS A 355 16.79 19.17 0.64
N ASN A 356 17.89 19.75 0.18
CA ASN A 356 18.33 21.09 0.59
C ASN A 356 17.34 22.16 0.15
N SER A 357 16.76 22.04 -1.05
CA SER A 357 15.69 22.93 -1.52
C SER A 357 14.45 22.80 -0.64
N LYS A 358 14.10 21.58 -0.22
CA LYS A 358 12.98 21.35 0.70
C LYS A 358 13.24 21.91 2.10
N ILE A 359 14.46 21.77 2.60
CA ILE A 359 14.91 22.34 3.87
C ILE A 359 14.79 23.87 3.79
N ALA A 360 15.33 24.51 2.76
CA ALA A 360 15.20 25.95 2.57
C ALA A 360 13.74 26.43 2.49
N GLN A 361 12.86 25.66 1.84
CA GLN A 361 11.41 25.96 1.83
C GLN A 361 10.77 25.83 3.22
N LEU A 362 11.16 24.82 4.00
CA LEU A 362 10.64 24.61 5.35
C LEU A 362 11.17 25.66 6.31
N GLU A 363 12.46 26.01 6.23
CA GLU A 363 13.09 27.10 6.98
C GLU A 363 12.43 28.44 6.66
N SER A 364 12.15 28.73 5.39
CA SER A 364 11.41 29.93 4.98
C SER A 364 9.99 29.96 5.56
N LYS A 365 9.28 28.82 5.58
CA LYS A 365 7.97 28.71 6.24
C LYS A 365 8.07 28.90 7.75
N ILE A 366 9.07 28.30 8.40
CA ILE A 366 9.30 28.45 9.85
C ILE A 366 9.63 29.91 10.17
N ALA A 367 10.51 30.57 9.42
CA ALA A 367 10.81 31.99 9.58
C ALA A 367 9.57 32.88 9.39
N LEU A 368 8.69 32.53 8.44
CA LEU A 368 7.40 33.19 8.26
C LEU A 368 6.51 33.01 9.51
N TYR A 369 6.45 31.82 10.10
CA TYR A 369 5.71 31.56 11.35
C TYR A 369 6.35 32.23 12.58
N GLU A 370 7.67 32.29 12.67
CA GLU A 370 8.38 32.97 13.75
C GLU A 370 8.14 34.49 13.68
N GLN A 371 8.18 35.09 12.49
CA GLN A 371 7.79 36.50 12.29
C GLN A 371 6.30 36.77 12.59
N GLN A 372 5.46 35.74 12.56
CA GLN A 372 4.04 35.81 12.93
C GLN A 372 3.82 35.64 14.45
N SER A 373 4.78 35.05 15.16
CA SER A 373 4.62 34.73 16.58
C SER A 373 4.88 35.96 17.45
N VAL A 374 3.83 36.45 18.12
CA VAL A 374 3.99 37.35 19.26
C VAL A 374 4.30 36.47 20.48
N PRO A 375 5.20 36.86 21.41
CA PRO A 375 5.46 36.16 22.67
C PRO A 375 4.22 36.15 23.59
N SER A 376 3.18 35.41 23.20
CA SER A 376 1.84 35.47 23.80
C SER A 376 1.85 35.08 25.27
N ALA A 377 2.72 34.15 25.67
CA ALA A 377 2.89 33.73 27.07
C ALA A 377 3.57 34.79 27.96
N ASP A 378 4.53 35.55 27.42
CA ASP A 378 5.21 36.62 28.17
C ASP A 378 4.27 37.81 28.35
N VAL A 379 3.59 38.18 27.27
CA VAL A 379 2.58 39.24 27.26
C VAL A 379 1.43 38.90 28.23
N ALA A 380 0.94 37.66 28.23
CA ALA A 380 -0.10 37.22 29.17
C ALA A 380 0.34 37.32 30.64
N ARG A 381 1.58 36.91 30.95
CA ARG A 381 2.14 37.01 32.31
C ARG A 381 2.27 38.46 32.76
N GLU A 382 2.80 39.33 31.89
CA GLU A 382 2.93 40.77 32.16
C GLU A 382 1.55 41.42 32.41
N LEU A 383 0.54 41.10 31.58
CA LEU A 383 -0.82 41.62 31.77
C LEU A 383 -1.50 41.10 33.04
N SER A 384 -1.30 39.83 33.39
CA SER A 384 -1.83 39.28 34.64
C SER A 384 -1.23 39.96 35.88
N ALA A 385 0.03 40.42 35.79
CA ALA A 385 0.69 41.15 36.86
C ALA A 385 0.26 42.62 36.94
N LEU A 386 0.04 43.27 35.79
CA LEU A 386 -0.36 44.68 35.71
C LEU A 386 -1.86 44.90 35.94
N TRP A 387 -2.70 43.95 35.54
CA TRP A 387 -4.16 43.99 35.66
C TRP A 387 -4.70 42.71 36.30
N ASN A 388 -4.91 42.76 37.62
CA ASN A 388 -5.33 41.63 38.44
C ASN A 388 -6.79 41.16 38.22
N ASN A 389 -7.47 41.63 37.15
CA ASN A 389 -8.89 41.38 36.87
C ASN A 389 -9.12 40.65 35.53
N MET A 390 -8.10 39.99 35.00
CA MET A 390 -8.13 39.28 33.72
C MET A 390 -8.08 37.77 33.94
N LYS A 391 -9.01 37.03 33.34
CA LYS A 391 -9.10 35.57 33.43
C LYS A 391 -8.35 34.89 32.30
N ASP A 392 -8.72 35.22 31.06
CA ASP A 392 -8.16 34.61 29.85
C ASP A 392 -7.63 35.71 28.91
N PHE A 393 -6.55 35.39 28.21
CA PHE A 393 -5.82 36.34 27.36
C PHE A 393 -5.31 35.65 26.09
N SER A 394 -5.54 36.27 24.93
CA SER A 394 -5.00 35.82 23.65
C SER A 394 -4.49 37.00 22.84
N VAL A 395 -3.29 36.87 22.26
CA VAL A 395 -2.72 37.87 21.34
C VAL A 395 -2.24 37.18 20.08
N SER A 396 -2.66 37.71 18.95
CA SER A 396 -2.21 37.30 17.63
C SER A 396 -1.95 38.51 16.73
N LYS A 397 -0.95 38.40 15.87
CA LYS A 397 -0.71 39.37 14.79
C LYS A 397 -1.43 38.86 13.55
N ASN A 398 -2.38 39.65 13.05
CA ASN A 398 -3.17 39.30 11.86
C ASN A 398 -2.86 40.27 10.72
N PHE A 399 -2.88 39.80 9.49
CA PHE A 399 -2.77 40.65 8.30
C PHE A 399 -4.16 40.93 7.74
N ILE A 400 -4.37 42.17 7.31
CA ILE A 400 -5.54 42.56 6.51
C ILE A 400 -5.14 42.32 5.05
N LEU A 401 -5.82 41.37 4.41
CA LEU A 401 -5.61 41.02 3.00
C LEU A 401 -6.64 41.75 2.13
N ASN A 402 -6.26 42.13 0.91
CA ASN A 402 -7.22 42.59 -0.11
C ASN A 402 -7.94 41.39 -0.77
N SER A 403 -8.90 41.67 -1.64
CA SER A 403 -9.65 40.65 -2.40
C SER A 403 -8.79 39.80 -3.35
N GLU A 404 -7.53 40.19 -3.57
CA GLU A 404 -6.55 39.50 -4.43
C GLU A 404 -5.55 38.67 -3.61
N GLY A 405 -5.65 38.67 -2.27
CA GLY A 405 -4.81 37.88 -1.36
C GLY A 405 -3.50 38.53 -0.97
N GLU A 406 -3.28 39.81 -1.30
CA GLU A 406 -2.08 40.57 -0.92
C GLU A 406 -2.26 41.24 0.45
N THR A 407 -1.18 41.31 1.23
CA THR A 407 -1.16 41.95 2.55
C THR A 407 -1.20 43.47 2.42
N VAL A 408 -2.31 44.08 2.83
CA VAL A 408 -2.53 45.54 2.83
C VAL A 408 -2.03 46.18 4.11
N ASP A 409 -2.27 45.56 5.26
CA ASP A 409 -1.85 46.07 6.57
C ASP A 409 -1.70 44.93 7.59
N SER A 410 -1.14 45.22 8.76
CA SER A 410 -1.03 44.28 9.88
C SER A 410 -1.63 44.88 11.14
N ILE A 411 -2.48 44.09 11.82
CA ILE A 411 -3.18 44.48 13.03
C ILE A 411 -2.91 43.49 14.16
N LEU A 412 -2.58 44.02 15.33
CA LEU A 412 -2.50 43.21 16.54
C LEU A 412 -3.92 43.02 17.08
N VAL A 413 -4.38 41.77 17.20
CA VAL A 413 -5.66 41.45 17.81
C VAL A 413 -5.40 40.85 19.18
N CYS A 414 -5.96 41.50 20.19
CA CYS A 414 -5.91 41.06 21.57
C CYS A 414 -7.32 40.79 22.06
N ILE A 415 -7.56 39.56 22.53
CA ILE A 415 -8.82 39.13 23.14
C ILE A 415 -8.56 38.98 24.63
N VAL A 416 -9.43 39.61 25.43
CA VAL A 416 -9.34 39.59 26.89
C VAL A 416 -10.68 39.23 27.50
N THR A 417 -10.67 38.34 28.49
CA THR A 417 -11.88 37.94 29.23
C THR A 417 -11.71 38.35 30.69
N PRO A 418 -12.48 39.33 31.19
CA PRO A 418 -12.37 39.78 32.59
C PRO A 418 -12.92 38.73 33.58
N ILE A 419 -12.45 38.77 34.83
CA ILE A 419 -12.87 37.83 35.89
C ILE A 419 -14.33 38.09 36.30
N LYS A 420 -14.77 39.34 36.28
CA LYS A 420 -16.17 39.74 36.46
C LYS A 420 -16.78 40.08 35.10
N LYS A 421 -18.06 39.74 34.88
CA LYS A 421 -18.86 40.14 33.70
C LYS A 421 -19.15 41.65 33.61
N GLU A 422 -18.34 42.47 34.26
CA GLU A 422 -18.44 43.93 34.19
C GLU A 422 -17.62 44.44 33.01
N GLU A 423 -18.17 45.37 32.24
CA GLU A 423 -17.46 45.96 31.11
C GLU A 423 -16.19 46.68 31.60
N LEU A 424 -15.03 46.34 31.02
CA LEU A 424 -13.79 47.07 31.30
C LEU A 424 -14.00 48.58 31.03
N PRO A 425 -13.65 49.48 31.97
CA PRO A 425 -13.74 50.92 31.77
C PRO A 425 -12.99 51.39 30.52
N ALA A 426 -13.54 52.36 29.79
CA ALA A 426 -12.94 52.89 28.56
C ALA A 426 -11.50 53.40 28.76
N THR A 427 -11.20 53.95 29.94
CA THR A 427 -9.86 54.42 30.33
C THR A 427 -8.84 53.28 30.48
N GLU A 428 -9.25 52.11 30.94
CA GLU A 428 -8.38 50.94 31.05
C GLU A 428 -8.13 50.29 29.69
N ARG A 429 -9.17 50.24 28.83
CA ARG A 429 -9.04 49.73 27.46
C ARG A 429 -7.99 50.52 26.65
N GLU A 430 -7.98 51.84 26.78
CA GLU A 430 -6.99 52.68 26.09
C GLU A 430 -5.57 52.50 26.64
N LYS A 431 -5.41 52.30 27.97
CA LYS A 431 -4.10 51.98 28.56
C LYS A 431 -3.55 50.64 28.06
N ILE A 432 -4.39 49.60 28.01
CA ILE A 432 -4.01 48.27 27.52
C ILE A 432 -3.62 48.35 26.04
N LYS A 433 -4.41 49.04 25.20
CA LYS A 433 -4.07 49.24 23.78
C LYS A 433 -2.75 49.96 23.60
N SER A 434 -2.52 51.06 24.33
CA SER A 434 -1.28 51.83 24.24
C SER A 434 -0.07 51.00 24.67
N TRP A 435 -0.21 50.20 25.74
CA TRP A 435 0.86 49.33 26.21
C TRP A 435 1.17 48.21 25.21
N LEU A 436 0.15 47.54 24.68
CA LEU A 436 0.31 46.50 23.65
C LEU A 436 0.97 47.03 22.38
N GLY A 437 0.63 48.25 21.97
CA GLY A 437 1.23 48.90 20.80
C GLY A 437 2.74 49.13 20.96
N VAL A 438 3.17 49.54 22.16
CA VAL A 438 4.60 49.70 22.48
C VAL A 438 5.30 48.36 22.61
N ARG A 439 4.73 47.41 23.36
CA ARG A 439 5.36 46.11 23.66
C ARG A 439 5.52 45.22 22.44
N CYS A 440 4.56 45.26 21.52
CA CYS A 440 4.57 44.47 20.29
C CYS A 440 5.06 45.26 19.07
N ALA A 441 5.47 46.53 19.24
CA ALA A 441 5.90 47.43 18.18
C ALA A 441 4.89 47.58 17.02
N MET A 442 3.59 47.65 17.34
CA MET A 442 2.49 47.71 16.36
C MET A 442 1.69 49.01 16.53
N LYS A 443 1.45 49.73 15.44
CA LYS A 443 0.65 50.97 15.44
C LYS A 443 -0.86 50.72 15.51
N SER A 444 -1.32 49.60 14.96
CA SER A 444 -2.73 49.22 14.91
C SER A 444 -3.00 48.07 15.88
N VAL A 445 -3.75 48.35 16.96
CA VAL A 445 -4.11 47.39 18.00
C VAL A 445 -5.62 47.37 18.18
N LYS A 446 -6.23 46.19 18.02
CA LYS A 446 -7.65 45.94 18.28
C LYS A 446 -7.80 45.10 19.53
N LEU A 447 -8.38 45.70 20.57
CA LEU A 447 -8.73 45.03 21.82
C LEU A 447 -10.20 44.60 21.76
N ILE A 448 -10.46 43.31 21.96
CA ILE A 448 -11.79 42.70 22.04
C ILE A 448 -11.97 42.21 23.47
N VAL A 449 -13.04 42.65 24.13
CA VAL A 449 -13.42 42.19 25.48
C VAL A 449 -14.59 41.22 25.31
N GLU A 450 -14.44 40.00 25.80
CA GLU A 450 -15.47 38.94 25.75
C GLU A 450 -16.38 38.91 26.97
#